data_AF-A0A836LX57-F1
#
_entry.id   AF-A0A836LX57-F1
#
_cell.length_a   1.000
_cell.length_b   1.000
_cell.length_c   1.000
_cell.angle_alpha   90.00
_cell.angle_beta   90.00
_cell.angle_gamma   90.00
#
_symmetry.space_group_name_H-M   'P 1'
#
loop_
_entity.id
_entity.type
_entity.pdbx_description
1 polymer ?
#
loop_
_entity_poly.entity_id
_entity_poly.type
_entity_poly.pdbx_seq_one_letter_code
_entity_poly.pdbx_strand_id
1 'polypeptide(L)'
;MSLEKNIERLQSIDALRGLVIIIMLLDHVRETFYLHKQVTDPMDVTVTEPALFGSRLLAHICAPVFVLLTGISAFLFQSKKQDLQQTRAFLLKRGLFLIVLELTLVNFAWTATFPPEVIYLQVIWAIGISMVVLACCVSLPLPVLAGVALVIIFGHNLLDSVHFSQGVLQNIWFVLHDRGWLEFAGIKLRTSYPVLPWIGVILLGYALGQFFSSKYTAKQRSRALLSLGLASIGLFVLLRFINVYGDQSL
;
A
#
# COMPACT_ATOMS: atom_id res chain seq x y z
N MET A 1 1.24 -27.64 -34.17
CA MET A 1 2.18 -26.60 -33.69
C MET A 1 1.53 -25.25 -33.91
N SER A 2 0.80 -24.73 -32.92
CA SER A 2 0.26 -23.36 -32.93
C SER A 2 -0.10 -22.92 -31.50
N LEU A 3 0.73 -22.02 -30.99
CA LEU A 3 0.34 -20.78 -30.31
C LEU A 3 -0.59 -20.84 -29.08
N GLU A 4 -0.25 -21.63 -28.07
CA GLU A 4 -0.59 -21.25 -26.69
C GLU A 4 0.32 -21.98 -25.71
N LYS A 5 1.60 -21.58 -25.69
CA LYS A 5 2.43 -21.83 -24.51
C LYS A 5 1.86 -20.90 -23.43
N ASN A 6 0.77 -21.36 -22.80
CA ASN A 6 0.14 -20.72 -21.66
C ASN A 6 1.25 -20.47 -20.64
N ILE A 7 1.71 -19.22 -20.62
CA ILE A 7 2.50 -18.70 -19.54
C ILE A 7 1.61 -18.96 -18.33
N GLU A 8 1.99 -19.89 -17.45
CA GLU A 8 1.23 -20.17 -16.23
C GLU A 8 1.02 -18.85 -15.49
N ARG A 9 -0.13 -18.20 -15.74
CA ARG A 9 -0.58 -17.05 -14.98
C ARG A 9 -0.71 -17.57 -13.57
N LEU A 10 -0.08 -16.90 -12.62
CA LEU A 10 -0.14 -17.29 -11.22
C LEU A 10 -1.57 -17.03 -10.72
N GLN A 11 -2.44 -18.03 -10.91
CA GLN A 11 -3.87 -17.96 -10.61
C GLN A 11 -4.11 -17.53 -9.17
N SER A 12 -3.25 -17.92 -8.23
CA SER A 12 -3.32 -17.51 -6.84
C SER A 12 -3.15 -16.00 -6.63
N ILE A 13 -2.25 -15.35 -7.39
CA ILE A 13 -2.05 -13.90 -7.33
C ILE A 13 -3.25 -13.18 -7.93
N ASP A 14 -3.73 -13.66 -9.08
CA ASP A 14 -4.89 -13.07 -9.75
C ASP A 14 -6.17 -13.22 -8.90
N ALA A 15 -6.38 -14.38 -8.26
CA ALA A 15 -7.50 -14.65 -7.36
C ALA A 15 -7.45 -13.78 -6.10
N LEU A 16 -6.27 -13.66 -5.46
CA LEU A 16 -6.10 -12.80 -4.29
C LEU A 16 -6.38 -11.34 -4.64
N ARG A 17 -5.87 -10.84 -5.77
CA ARG A 17 -6.16 -9.48 -6.24
C ARG A 17 -7.67 -9.29 -6.46
N GLY A 18 -8.34 -10.24 -7.10
CA GLY A 18 -9.79 -10.18 -7.33
C GLY A 18 -10.59 -10.13 -6.02
N LEU A 19 -10.24 -10.98 -5.06
CA LEU A 19 -10.87 -10.98 -3.73
C LEU A 19 -10.72 -9.62 -3.04
N VAL A 20 -9.51 -9.06 -3.06
CA VAL A 20 -9.24 -7.77 -2.41
C VAL A 20 -9.96 -6.61 -3.12
N ILE A 21 -10.08 -6.63 -4.45
CA ILE A 21 -10.91 -5.65 -5.20
C ILE A 21 -12.36 -5.71 -4.72
N ILE A 22 -12.92 -6.91 -4.52
CA ILE A 22 -14.31 -7.08 -4.07
C ILE A 22 -14.48 -6.51 -2.66
N ILE A 23 -13.57 -6.84 -1.72
CA ILE A 23 -13.64 -6.33 -0.34
C ILE A 23 -13.54 -4.80 -0.32
N MET A 24 -12.59 -4.23 -1.08
CA MET A 24 -12.42 -2.78 -1.20
C MET A 24 -13.65 -2.10 -1.80
N LEU A 25 -14.28 -2.70 -2.81
CA LEU A 25 -15.52 -2.18 -3.40
C LEU A 25 -16.66 -2.18 -2.37
N LEU A 26 -16.81 -3.25 -1.59
CA LEU A 26 -17.82 -3.34 -0.54
C LEU A 26 -17.60 -2.26 0.53
N ASP A 27 -16.35 -1.98 0.89
CA ASP A 27 -16.00 -0.92 1.85
C ASP A 27 -16.40 0.48 1.32
N HIS A 28 -16.11 0.78 0.05
CA HIS A 28 -16.48 2.06 -0.55
C HIS A 28 -18.00 2.22 -0.78
N VAL A 29 -18.70 1.15 -1.16
CA VAL A 29 -20.17 1.14 -1.22
C VAL A 29 -20.72 1.43 0.16
N ARG A 30 -20.17 0.80 1.22
CA ARG A 30 -20.59 1.11 2.59
C ARG A 30 -20.39 2.59 2.93
N GLU A 31 -19.20 3.15 2.70
CA GLU A 31 -18.91 4.56 3.00
C GLU A 31 -19.85 5.53 2.24
N THR A 32 -20.27 5.16 1.03
CA THR A 32 -21.15 6.00 0.20
C THR A 32 -22.63 5.89 0.61
N PHE A 33 -23.12 4.69 0.92
CA PHE A 33 -24.54 4.46 1.21
C PHE A 33 -24.88 4.55 2.71
N TYR A 34 -23.93 4.27 3.59
CA TYR A 34 -24.09 4.35 5.06
C TYR A 34 -23.40 5.59 5.64
N LEU A 35 -23.50 6.75 4.97
CA LEU A 35 -22.99 8.04 5.45
C LEU A 35 -23.48 8.40 6.87
N HIS A 36 -24.61 7.82 7.30
CA HIS A 36 -25.22 8.01 8.63
C HIS A 36 -24.60 7.11 9.73
N LYS A 37 -23.71 6.18 9.39
CA LYS A 37 -22.95 5.33 10.32
C LYS A 37 -21.44 5.42 10.01
N GLN A 38 -20.88 6.63 10.11
CA GLN A 38 -19.44 6.82 9.95
C GLN A 38 -18.66 6.17 11.09
N VAL A 39 -17.60 5.46 10.73
CA VAL A 39 -16.65 4.88 11.68
C VAL A 39 -15.49 5.86 11.83
N THR A 40 -15.16 6.24 13.06
CA THR A 40 -14.03 7.14 13.36
C THR A 40 -12.69 6.45 13.09
N ASP A 41 -11.64 7.25 12.92
CA ASP A 41 -10.25 6.80 12.84
C ASP A 41 -9.43 7.60 13.87
N PRO A 42 -9.05 7.01 15.04
CA PRO A 42 -9.16 5.59 15.39
C PRO A 42 -10.60 5.10 15.65
N MET A 43 -10.83 3.80 15.39
CA MET A 43 -12.14 3.16 15.53
C MET A 43 -12.43 2.82 17.00
N ASP A 44 -13.52 3.37 17.54
CA ASP A 44 -13.99 3.05 18.89
C ASP A 44 -14.83 1.75 18.89
N VAL A 45 -14.27 0.70 19.47
CA VAL A 45 -14.85 -0.64 19.53
C VAL A 45 -16.06 -0.71 20.46
N THR A 46 -16.22 0.25 21.38
CA THR A 46 -17.32 0.26 22.36
C THR A 46 -18.64 0.73 21.76
N VAL A 47 -18.58 1.55 20.70
CA VAL A 47 -19.75 2.14 20.03
C VAL A 47 -19.96 1.61 18.61
N THR A 48 -18.94 0.98 18.01
CA THR A 48 -19.04 0.46 16.64
C THR A 48 -19.73 -0.90 16.62
N GLU A 49 -20.77 -1.02 15.78
CA GLU A 49 -21.49 -2.28 15.57
C GLU A 49 -20.55 -3.41 15.06
N PRO A 50 -20.62 -4.65 15.58
CA PRO A 50 -19.69 -5.72 15.23
C PRO A 50 -19.57 -6.01 13.73
N ALA A 51 -20.67 -5.88 12.98
CA ALA A 51 -20.68 -6.04 11.53
C ALA A 51 -19.86 -4.93 10.82
N LEU A 52 -19.94 -3.69 11.29
CA LEU A 52 -19.17 -2.57 10.76
C LEU A 52 -17.70 -2.71 11.09
N PHE A 53 -17.38 -3.10 12.33
CA PHE A 53 -16.03 -3.42 12.76
C PHE A 53 -15.39 -4.48 11.86
N GLY A 54 -16.08 -5.60 11.61
CA GLY A 54 -15.60 -6.67 10.74
C GLY A 54 -15.35 -6.20 9.31
N SER A 55 -16.27 -5.42 8.74
CA SER A 55 -16.10 -4.86 7.39
C SER A 55 -14.88 -3.94 7.30
N ARG A 56 -14.66 -3.08 8.30
CA ARG A 56 -13.55 -2.12 8.33
C ARG A 56 -12.22 -2.82 8.53
N LEU A 57 -12.17 -3.83 9.41
CA LEU A 57 -10.98 -4.66 9.60
C LEU A 57 -10.54 -5.34 8.31
N LEU A 58 -11.48 -5.89 7.53
CA LEU A 58 -11.18 -6.50 6.23
C LEU A 58 -10.66 -5.47 5.22
N ALA A 59 -11.22 -4.26 5.22
CA ALA A 59 -10.76 -3.18 4.35
C ALA A 59 -9.32 -2.73 4.66
N HIS A 60 -8.91 -2.71 5.93
CA HIS A 60 -7.53 -2.37 6.32
C HIS A 60 -6.48 -3.32 5.75
N ILE A 61 -6.85 -4.57 5.43
CA ILE A 61 -5.95 -5.55 4.80
C ILE A 61 -5.79 -5.27 3.30
N CYS A 62 -6.75 -4.58 2.67
CA CYS A 62 -6.80 -4.42 1.23
C CYS A 62 -5.62 -3.61 0.69
N ALA A 63 -5.37 -2.43 1.25
CA ALA A 63 -4.30 -1.54 0.80
C ALA A 63 -2.90 -2.19 0.92
N PRO A 64 -2.51 -2.80 2.07
CA PRO A 64 -1.23 -3.50 2.19
C PRO A 64 -1.08 -4.64 1.19
N VAL A 65 -2.13 -5.43 0.97
CA VAL A 65 -2.07 -6.55 0.01
C VAL A 65 -1.89 -6.04 -1.42
N PHE A 66 -2.60 -4.99 -1.84
CA PHE A 66 -2.41 -4.41 -3.17
C PHE A 66 -0.99 -3.89 -3.39
N VAL A 67 -0.44 -3.16 -2.43
CA VAL A 67 0.92 -2.61 -2.52
C VAL A 67 1.95 -3.74 -2.54
N LEU A 68 1.79 -4.76 -1.70
CA LEU A 68 2.66 -5.95 -1.66
C LEU A 68 2.62 -6.71 -2.99
N LEU A 69 1.42 -6.97 -3.51
CA LEU A 69 1.22 -7.65 -4.80
C LEU A 69 1.79 -6.83 -5.98
N THR A 70 1.74 -5.51 -5.89
CA THR A 70 2.37 -4.61 -6.87
C THR A 70 3.89 -4.80 -6.87
N GLY A 71 4.52 -4.86 -5.68
CA GLY A 71 5.94 -5.18 -5.54
C GLY A 71 6.31 -6.56 -6.12
N ILE A 72 5.54 -7.60 -5.78
CA ILE A 72 5.75 -8.96 -6.33
C ILE A 72 5.63 -8.95 -7.86
N SER A 73 4.62 -8.27 -8.39
CA SER A 73 4.40 -8.15 -9.84
C SER A 73 5.57 -7.45 -10.53
N ALA A 74 6.17 -6.45 -9.90
CA ALA A 74 7.35 -5.76 -10.40
C ALA A 74 8.58 -6.69 -10.49
N PHE A 75 8.81 -7.51 -9.45
CA PHE A 75 9.89 -8.50 -9.47
C PHE A 75 9.68 -9.55 -10.58
N LEU A 76 8.46 -10.03 -10.75
CA LEU A 76 8.10 -10.98 -11.80
C LEU A 76 8.27 -10.37 -13.20
N PHE A 77 7.90 -9.10 -13.37
CA PHE A 77 8.11 -8.38 -14.62
C PHE A 77 9.59 -8.27 -14.97
N GLN A 78 10.43 -7.89 -14.01
CA GLN A 78 11.88 -7.84 -14.19
C GLN A 78 12.46 -9.22 -14.51
N SER A 79 12.06 -10.24 -13.76
CA SER A 79 12.51 -11.62 -13.98
C SER A 79 12.11 -12.15 -15.35
N LYS A 80 10.99 -11.68 -15.91
CA LYS A 80 10.55 -12.06 -17.26
C LYS A 80 11.29 -11.29 -18.36
N LYS A 81 11.49 -9.99 -18.17
CA LYS A 81 12.12 -9.12 -19.18
C LYS A 81 13.64 -9.20 -19.19
N GLN A 82 14.24 -9.53 -18.05
CA GLN A 82 15.69 -9.51 -17.84
C GLN A 82 16.34 -8.16 -18.22
N ASP A 83 15.57 -7.08 -18.11
CA ASP A 83 16.00 -5.73 -18.46
C ASP A 83 15.57 -4.76 -17.36
N LEU A 84 16.59 -4.16 -16.73
CA LEU A 84 16.42 -3.20 -15.64
C LEU A 84 15.81 -1.89 -16.13
N GLN A 85 16.23 -1.38 -17.30
CA GLN A 85 15.77 -0.11 -17.83
C GLN A 85 14.29 -0.19 -18.26
N GLN A 86 13.89 -1.31 -18.88
CA GLN A 86 12.48 -1.58 -19.18
C GLN A 86 11.64 -1.68 -17.91
N THR A 87 12.16 -2.33 -16.86
CA THR A 87 11.46 -2.44 -15.56
C THR A 87 11.27 -1.07 -14.91
N ARG A 88 12.33 -0.25 -14.89
CA ARG A 88 12.29 1.13 -14.41
C ARG A 88 11.25 1.96 -15.16
N ALA A 89 11.32 1.97 -16.49
CA ALA A 89 10.39 2.72 -17.31
C ALA A 89 8.94 2.25 -17.12
N PHE A 90 8.72 0.95 -16.98
CA PHE A 90 7.39 0.38 -16.69
C PHE A 90 6.84 0.88 -15.34
N LEU A 91 7.65 0.81 -14.28
CA LEU A 91 7.27 1.26 -12.95
C LEU A 91 7.01 2.76 -12.91
N LEU A 92 7.89 3.57 -13.52
CA LEU A 92 7.73 5.02 -13.60
C LEU A 92 6.46 5.40 -14.36
N LYS A 93 6.24 4.85 -15.56
CA LYS A 93 5.05 5.18 -16.37
C LYS A 93 3.76 4.86 -15.63
N ARG A 94 3.68 3.69 -15.00
CA ARG A 94 2.49 3.28 -14.24
C ARG A 94 2.34 4.06 -12.95
N GLY A 95 3.43 4.29 -12.21
CA GLY A 95 3.41 5.08 -10.97
C GLY A 95 2.95 6.52 -11.22
N LEU A 96 3.52 7.19 -12.23
CA LEU A 96 3.09 8.53 -12.63
C LEU A 96 1.64 8.55 -13.12
N PHE A 97 1.22 7.52 -13.88
CA PHE A 97 -0.17 7.39 -14.29
C PHE A 97 -1.12 7.31 -13.10
N LEU A 98 -0.81 6.49 -12.08
CA LEU A 98 -1.63 6.40 -10.87
C LEU A 98 -1.66 7.71 -10.07
N ILE A 99 -0.52 8.41 -9.99
CA ILE A 99 -0.45 9.74 -9.37
C ILE A 99 -1.41 10.71 -10.08
N VAL A 100 -1.32 10.81 -11.40
CA VAL A 100 -2.19 11.70 -12.19
C VAL A 100 -3.65 11.27 -12.07
N LEU A 101 -3.93 9.97 -12.11
CA LEU A 101 -5.27 9.41 -11.97
C LEU A 101 -5.90 9.80 -10.62
N GLU A 102 -5.12 9.75 -9.53
CA GLU A 102 -5.59 10.17 -8.22
C GLU A 102 -5.94 11.66 -8.20
N LEU A 103 -4.98 12.49 -8.63
CA LEU A 103 -5.11 13.96 -8.60
C LEU A 103 -6.23 14.48 -9.50
N THR A 104 -6.70 13.67 -10.45
CA THR A 104 -7.72 14.07 -11.43
C THR A 104 -9.01 13.25 -11.24
N LEU A 105 -9.12 12.10 -11.91
CA LEU A 105 -10.34 11.33 -12.02
C LEU A 105 -10.87 10.86 -10.67
N VAL A 106 -9.99 10.37 -9.78
CA VAL A 106 -10.43 9.83 -8.48
C VAL A 106 -10.91 10.95 -7.57
N ASN A 107 -10.14 12.04 -7.46
CA ASN A 107 -10.57 13.21 -6.69
C ASN A 107 -11.87 13.82 -7.24
N PHE A 108 -12.01 13.90 -8.56
CA PHE A 108 -13.27 14.34 -9.18
C PHE A 108 -14.43 13.38 -8.89
N ALA A 109 -14.22 12.06 -8.96
CA ALA A 109 -15.26 11.06 -8.67
C ALA A 109 -15.77 11.15 -7.23
N TRP A 110 -14.92 11.53 -6.27
CA TRP A 110 -15.31 11.72 -4.87
C TRP A 110 -15.92 13.09 -4.56
N THR A 111 -15.43 14.16 -5.19
CA THR A 111 -15.83 15.54 -4.85
C THR A 111 -16.89 16.12 -5.79
N ALA A 112 -17.10 15.51 -6.96
CA ALA A 112 -17.98 15.98 -8.04
C ALA A 112 -17.74 17.45 -8.47
N THR A 113 -16.58 18.03 -8.15
CA THR A 113 -16.21 19.44 -8.42
C THR A 113 -14.90 19.50 -9.20
N PHE A 114 -14.82 20.42 -10.17
CA PHE A 114 -13.62 20.60 -11.01
C PHE A 114 -13.33 22.09 -11.26
N PRO A 115 -12.16 22.63 -10.82
CA PRO A 115 -11.15 21.98 -9.99
C PRO A 115 -11.66 21.74 -8.54
N PRO A 116 -11.21 20.66 -7.88
CA PRO A 116 -11.61 20.38 -6.50
C PRO A 116 -11.03 21.40 -5.52
N GLU A 117 -11.82 21.82 -4.53
CA GLU A 117 -11.34 22.70 -3.45
C GLU A 117 -10.33 21.99 -2.53
N VAL A 118 -10.54 20.68 -2.36
CA VAL A 118 -9.68 19.80 -1.57
C VAL A 118 -9.28 18.59 -2.41
N ILE A 119 -7.98 18.35 -2.50
CA ILE A 119 -7.41 17.14 -3.10
C ILE A 119 -7.02 16.18 -1.98
N TYR A 120 -7.66 15.01 -1.93
CA TYR A 120 -7.32 13.92 -1.02
C TYR A 120 -6.24 13.05 -1.67
N LEU A 121 -5.12 12.86 -0.96
CA LEU A 121 -4.04 11.96 -1.36
C LEU A 121 -4.27 10.61 -0.68
N GLN A 122 -4.95 9.69 -1.37
CA GLN A 122 -5.35 8.39 -0.83
C GLN A 122 -4.41 7.25 -1.28
N VAL A 123 -4.90 6.02 -1.20
CA VAL A 123 -4.13 4.80 -1.44
C VAL A 123 -3.53 4.71 -2.84
N ILE A 124 -4.22 5.22 -3.88
CA ILE A 124 -3.73 5.14 -5.27
C ILE A 124 -2.51 6.04 -5.44
N TRP A 125 -2.51 7.22 -4.83
CA TRP A 125 -1.34 8.10 -4.75
C TRP A 125 -0.17 7.42 -4.05
N ALA A 126 -0.41 6.80 -2.89
CA ALA A 126 0.62 6.10 -2.14
C ALA A 126 1.23 4.93 -2.94
N ILE A 127 0.41 4.15 -3.67
CA ILE A 127 0.89 3.11 -4.60
C ILE A 127 1.74 3.75 -5.71
N GLY A 128 1.25 4.83 -6.32
CA GLY A 128 1.93 5.52 -7.41
C GLY A 128 3.34 6.00 -7.02
N ILE A 129 3.47 6.69 -5.87
CA ILE A 129 4.78 7.10 -5.34
C ILE A 129 5.64 5.89 -5.00
N SER A 130 5.08 4.88 -4.36
CA SER A 130 5.81 3.66 -3.99
C SER A 130 6.39 2.97 -5.23
N MET A 131 5.68 2.94 -6.36
CA MET A 131 6.19 2.42 -7.63
C MET A 131 7.34 3.28 -8.19
N VAL A 132 7.26 4.60 -8.09
CA VAL A 132 8.33 5.51 -8.51
C VAL A 132 9.59 5.30 -7.66
N VAL A 133 9.44 5.20 -6.35
CA VAL A 133 10.55 4.91 -5.44
C VAL A 133 11.15 3.55 -5.72
N LEU A 134 10.32 2.52 -5.92
CA LEU A 134 10.80 1.20 -6.31
C LEU A 134 11.58 1.25 -7.63
N ALA A 135 11.15 2.05 -8.61
CA ALA A 135 11.88 2.22 -9.87
C ALA A 135 13.29 2.80 -9.66
N CYS A 136 13.45 3.72 -8.72
CA CYS A 136 14.77 4.24 -8.35
C CYS A 136 15.62 3.16 -7.66
N CYS A 137 15.01 2.37 -6.77
CA CYS A 137 15.69 1.39 -5.94
C CYS A 137 15.92 0.02 -6.61
N VAL A 138 15.29 -0.27 -7.75
CA VAL A 138 15.27 -1.61 -8.37
C VAL A 138 16.65 -2.15 -8.79
N SER A 139 17.65 -1.28 -8.93
CA SER A 139 19.05 -1.68 -9.16
C SER A 139 19.77 -2.22 -7.93
N LEU A 140 19.23 -1.97 -6.73
CA LEU A 140 19.89 -2.35 -5.49
C LEU A 140 19.80 -3.87 -5.26
N PRO A 141 20.76 -4.46 -4.54
CA PRO A 141 20.71 -5.87 -4.17
C PRO A 141 19.46 -6.20 -3.34
N LEU A 142 18.85 -7.37 -3.58
CA LEU A 142 17.67 -7.84 -2.84
C LEU A 142 17.80 -7.78 -1.31
N PRO A 143 18.95 -8.15 -0.69
CA PRO A 143 19.11 -8.05 0.77
C PRO A 143 19.01 -6.60 1.27
N VAL A 144 19.51 -5.63 0.49
CA VAL A 144 19.42 -4.21 0.84
C VAL A 144 17.97 -3.74 0.78
N LEU A 145 17.24 -4.11 -0.29
CA LEU A 145 15.82 -3.79 -0.41
C LEU A 145 14.98 -4.39 0.72
N ALA A 146 15.25 -5.65 1.09
CA ALA A 146 14.59 -6.32 2.21
C ALA A 146 14.93 -5.64 3.55
N GLY A 147 16.20 -5.31 3.79
CA GLY A 147 16.62 -4.60 5.00
C GLY A 147 15.95 -3.24 5.15
N VAL A 148 15.98 -2.43 4.08
CA VAL A 148 15.30 -1.12 4.05
C VAL A 148 13.80 -1.26 4.28
N ALA A 149 13.16 -2.24 3.65
CA ALA A 149 11.74 -2.50 3.83
C ALA A 149 11.38 -2.80 5.30
N LEU A 150 12.15 -3.68 5.96
CA LEU A 150 11.93 -4.02 7.36
C LEU A 150 12.19 -2.83 8.29
N VAL A 151 13.25 -2.05 8.04
CA VAL A 151 13.55 -0.84 8.81
C VAL A 151 12.41 0.16 8.71
N ILE A 152 11.85 0.38 7.51
CA ILE A 152 10.71 1.27 7.33
C ILE A 152 9.47 0.73 8.06
N ILE A 153 9.12 -0.55 7.86
CA ILE A 153 7.91 -1.14 8.43
C ILE A 153 7.94 -1.14 9.97
N PHE A 154 9.07 -1.48 10.60
CA PHE A 154 9.19 -1.54 12.06
C PHE A 154 9.64 -0.23 12.71
N GLY A 155 10.26 0.66 11.93
CA GLY A 155 10.88 1.88 12.44
C GLY A 155 10.10 3.16 12.16
N HIS A 156 9.14 3.17 11.22
CA HIS A 156 8.44 4.42 10.88
C HIS A 156 7.76 5.07 12.09
N ASN A 157 7.11 4.30 12.99
CA ASN A 157 6.47 4.86 14.19
C ASN A 157 7.46 5.51 15.18
N LEU A 158 8.77 5.24 15.10
CA LEU A 158 9.76 5.96 15.90
C LEU A 158 9.87 7.44 15.47
N LEU A 159 9.41 7.76 14.27
CA LEU A 159 9.40 9.10 13.70
C LEU A 159 8.17 9.91 14.11
N ASP A 160 7.20 9.32 14.83
CA ASP A 160 5.95 9.98 15.22
C ASP A 160 6.17 11.21 16.11
N SER A 161 7.29 11.29 16.85
CA SER A 161 7.65 12.45 17.67
C SER A 161 8.35 13.57 16.90
N VAL A 162 8.73 13.32 15.64
CA VAL A 162 9.43 14.28 14.81
C VAL A 162 8.41 15.15 14.11
N HIS A 163 8.35 16.42 14.50
CA HIS A 163 7.49 17.40 13.86
C HIS A 163 8.29 18.60 13.39
N PHE A 164 7.89 19.14 12.23
CA PHE A 164 8.43 20.36 11.69
C PHE A 164 7.40 21.47 11.84
N SER A 165 7.82 22.62 12.36
CA SER A 165 6.92 23.70 12.73
C SER A 165 6.32 24.41 11.51
N GLN A 166 7.13 24.74 10.50
CA GLN A 166 6.69 25.40 9.25
C GLN A 166 7.63 25.12 8.06
N GLY A 167 7.10 25.28 6.85
CA GLY A 167 7.89 25.38 5.61
C GLY A 167 7.96 24.11 4.76
N VAL A 168 8.88 24.07 3.80
CA VAL A 168 8.98 22.99 2.80
C VAL A 168 9.24 21.62 3.44
N LEU A 169 10.03 21.58 4.53
CA LEU A 169 10.32 20.34 5.25
C LEU A 169 9.08 19.74 5.90
N GLN A 170 8.22 20.58 6.49
CA GLN A 170 6.92 20.14 7.01
C GLN A 170 6.06 19.56 5.89
N ASN A 171 6.06 20.21 4.73
CA ASN A 171 5.26 19.73 3.60
C ASN A 171 5.69 18.35 3.11
N ILE A 172 7.01 18.15 3.00
CA ILE A 172 7.59 16.84 2.66
C ILE A 172 7.24 15.82 3.75
N TRP A 173 7.31 16.21 5.02
CA TRP A 173 6.99 15.35 6.14
C TRP A 173 5.52 14.89 6.16
N PHE A 174 4.57 15.77 5.81
CA PHE A 174 3.16 15.38 5.66
C PHE A 174 2.94 14.40 4.51
N VAL A 175 3.74 14.48 3.43
CA VAL A 175 3.64 13.48 2.37
C VAL A 175 4.24 12.14 2.82
N LEU A 176 5.37 12.18 3.51
CA LEU A 176 6.12 10.99 3.90
C LEU A 176 5.51 10.26 5.09
N HIS A 177 5.23 10.95 6.20
CA HIS A 177 5.02 10.33 7.51
C HIS A 177 3.73 10.79 8.20
N ASP A 178 3.45 12.09 8.23
CA ASP A 178 2.34 12.65 9.02
C ASP A 178 1.07 12.89 8.19
N ARG A 179 -0.11 12.74 8.80
CA ARG A 179 -1.37 13.17 8.16
C ARG A 179 -1.58 14.66 8.40
N GLY A 180 -1.60 15.45 7.33
CA GLY A 180 -1.65 16.90 7.42
C GLY A 180 -2.41 17.56 6.28
N TRP A 181 -2.63 18.86 6.45
CA TRP A 181 -3.16 19.74 5.43
C TRP A 181 -2.03 20.57 4.84
N LEU A 182 -1.88 20.47 3.54
CA LEU A 182 -0.96 21.26 2.73
C LEU A 182 -1.79 22.27 1.96
N GLU A 183 -1.26 23.48 1.80
CA GLU A 183 -1.86 24.47 0.91
C GLU A 183 -0.86 24.78 -0.20
N PHE A 184 -1.29 24.60 -1.44
CA PHE A 184 -0.47 24.86 -2.61
C PHE A 184 -1.29 25.64 -3.63
N ALA A 185 -0.85 26.87 -3.93
CA ALA A 185 -1.48 27.75 -4.91
C ALA A 185 -3.01 27.94 -4.71
N GLY A 186 -3.47 28.03 -3.45
CA GLY A 186 -4.88 28.19 -3.09
C GLY A 186 -5.70 26.89 -3.08
N ILE A 187 -5.08 25.74 -3.39
CA ILE A 187 -5.72 24.42 -3.31
C ILE A 187 -5.26 23.73 -2.02
N LYS A 188 -6.21 23.17 -1.27
CA LYS A 188 -5.92 22.38 -0.08
C LYS A 188 -5.68 20.92 -0.45
N LEU A 189 -4.58 20.35 0.02
CA LEU A 189 -4.20 18.96 -0.17
C LEU A 189 -4.22 18.27 1.19
N ARG A 190 -4.89 17.12 1.31
CA ARG A 190 -4.93 16.33 2.54
C ARG A 190 -4.14 15.04 2.37
N THR A 191 -3.11 14.83 3.18
CA THR A 191 -2.30 13.60 3.17
C THR A 191 -2.97 12.53 4.04
N SER A 192 -3.91 11.78 3.44
CA SER A 192 -4.61 10.71 4.16
C SER A 192 -3.79 9.42 4.25
N TYR A 193 -2.90 9.20 3.28
CA TYR A 193 -2.03 8.03 3.21
C TYR A 193 -0.55 8.47 3.11
N PRO A 194 0.13 8.71 4.26
CA PRO A 194 1.56 9.01 4.27
C PRO A 194 2.34 7.91 3.57
N VAL A 195 3.25 8.25 2.66
CA VAL A 195 3.80 7.29 1.69
C VAL A 195 4.91 6.38 2.24
N LEU A 196 5.57 6.78 3.33
CA LEU A 196 6.75 6.09 3.87
C LEU A 196 6.46 4.62 4.21
N PRO A 197 5.40 4.28 4.97
CA PRO A 197 5.10 2.87 5.29
C PRO A 197 4.82 2.05 4.03
N TRP A 198 4.15 2.64 3.03
CA TRP A 198 3.81 1.97 1.77
C TRP A 198 5.04 1.70 0.89
N ILE A 199 6.05 2.58 0.94
CA ILE A 199 7.37 2.31 0.34
C ILE A 199 7.97 1.07 1.00
N GLY A 200 7.90 0.93 2.32
CA GLY A 200 8.34 -0.29 3.01
C GLY A 200 7.63 -1.54 2.48
N VAL A 201 6.30 -1.49 2.35
CA VAL A 201 5.48 -2.61 1.89
C VAL A 201 5.78 -3.00 0.44
N ILE A 202 5.93 -2.03 -0.48
CA ILE A 202 6.21 -2.36 -1.90
C ILE A 202 7.61 -2.97 -2.06
N LEU A 203 8.60 -2.47 -1.30
CA LEU A 203 9.96 -2.98 -1.29
C LEU A 203 10.00 -4.41 -0.74
N LEU A 204 9.26 -4.68 0.35
CA LEU A 204 9.09 -6.03 0.88
C LEU A 204 8.44 -6.95 -0.15
N GLY A 205 7.38 -6.48 -0.81
CA GLY A 205 6.70 -7.23 -1.88
C GLY A 205 7.65 -7.60 -3.02
N TYR A 206 8.47 -6.64 -3.47
CA TYR A 206 9.49 -6.88 -4.47
C TYR A 206 10.53 -7.92 -4.01
N ALA A 207 10.99 -7.85 -2.77
CA ALA A 207 11.91 -8.83 -2.20
C ALA A 207 11.28 -10.23 -2.10
N LEU A 208 10.03 -10.34 -1.65
CA LEU A 208 9.27 -11.60 -1.59
C LEU A 208 8.99 -12.20 -2.97
N GLY A 209 9.01 -11.37 -4.02
CA GLY A 209 8.92 -11.82 -5.41
C GLY A 209 9.93 -12.91 -5.76
N GLN A 210 11.11 -12.95 -5.11
CA GLN A 210 12.12 -13.97 -5.33
C GLN A 210 11.62 -15.40 -5.12
N PHE A 211 10.64 -15.61 -4.23
CA PHE A 211 10.03 -16.92 -3.96
C PHE A 211 9.22 -17.46 -5.15
N PHE A 212 8.92 -16.61 -6.13
CA PHE A 212 8.27 -16.99 -7.38
C PHE A 212 9.26 -17.19 -8.54
N SER A 213 10.57 -17.06 -8.29
CA SER A 213 11.60 -17.41 -9.26
C SER A 213 11.74 -18.93 -9.42
N SER A 214 12.37 -19.37 -10.51
CA SER A 214 12.67 -20.78 -10.78
C SER A 214 13.56 -21.46 -9.72
N LYS A 215 14.14 -20.70 -8.79
CA LYS A 215 14.98 -21.22 -7.69
C LYS A 215 14.16 -21.94 -6.62
N TYR A 216 12.86 -21.68 -6.51
CA TYR A 216 12.00 -22.22 -5.45
C TYR A 216 10.94 -23.15 -6.03
N THR A 217 10.76 -24.30 -5.38
CA THR A 217 9.64 -25.19 -5.69
C THR A 217 8.32 -24.61 -5.17
N ALA A 218 7.18 -25.02 -5.75
CA ALA A 218 5.86 -24.60 -5.29
C ALA A 218 5.63 -24.89 -3.79
N LYS A 219 6.16 -26.02 -3.29
CA LYS A 219 6.08 -26.41 -1.87
C LYS A 219 6.90 -25.48 -0.97
N GLN A 220 8.13 -25.15 -1.35
CA GLN A 220 8.97 -24.21 -0.60
C GLN A 220 8.36 -22.80 -0.57
N ARG A 221 7.88 -22.33 -1.72
CA ARG A 221 7.17 -21.05 -1.84
C ARG A 221 5.95 -20.99 -0.92
N SER A 222 5.08 -22.00 -0.99
CA SER A 222 3.88 -22.08 -0.17
C SER A 222 4.23 -22.07 1.33
N ARG A 223 5.21 -22.90 1.74
CA ARG A 223 5.66 -22.96 3.13
C ARG A 223 6.21 -21.62 3.61
N ALA A 224 7.03 -20.94 2.82
CA ALA A 224 7.61 -19.65 3.18
C ALA A 224 6.54 -18.55 3.32
N LEU A 225 5.63 -18.44 2.35
CA LEU A 225 4.57 -17.44 2.37
C LEU A 225 3.58 -17.70 3.52
N LEU A 226 3.22 -18.96 3.78
CA LEU A 226 2.39 -19.33 4.93
C LEU A 226 3.08 -19.04 6.25
N SER A 227 4.38 -19.36 6.39
CA SER A 227 5.10 -19.04 7.61
C SER A 227 5.20 -17.55 7.87
N LEU A 228 5.45 -16.74 6.82
CA LEU A 228 5.49 -15.29 6.93
C LEU A 228 4.12 -14.71 7.27
N GLY A 229 3.05 -15.20 6.63
CA GLY A 229 1.68 -14.80 6.93
C GLY A 229 1.29 -15.11 8.38
N LEU A 230 1.53 -16.34 8.84
CA LEU A 230 1.25 -16.75 10.22
C LEU A 230 2.11 -15.97 11.23
N ALA A 231 3.39 -15.75 10.94
CA ALA A 231 4.25 -14.93 11.79
C ALA A 231 3.77 -13.48 11.87
N SER A 232 3.31 -12.91 10.75
CA SER A 232 2.78 -11.53 10.72
C SER A 232 1.48 -11.42 11.52
N ILE A 233 0.57 -12.40 11.41
CA ILE A 233 -0.66 -12.46 12.21
C ILE A 233 -0.32 -12.62 13.69
N GLY A 234 0.59 -13.53 14.03
CA GLY A 234 1.04 -13.74 15.41
C GLY A 234 1.65 -12.47 16.00
N LEU A 235 2.51 -11.78 15.24
CA LEU A 235 3.11 -10.52 15.65
C LEU A 235 2.05 -9.43 15.83
N PHE A 236 1.08 -9.31 14.92
CA PHE A 236 -0.03 -8.37 15.07
C PHE A 236 -0.82 -8.62 16.35
N VAL A 237 -1.19 -9.88 16.64
CA VAL A 237 -1.92 -10.24 17.86
C VAL A 237 -1.10 -9.92 19.11
N LEU A 238 0.20 -10.21 19.10
CA LEU A 238 1.10 -9.89 20.22
C LEU A 238 1.22 -8.38 20.44
N LEU A 239 1.47 -7.60 19.38
CA LEU A 239 1.55 -6.14 19.47
C LEU A 239 0.24 -5.54 19.97
N ARG A 240 -0.91 -6.05 19.50
CA ARG A 240 -2.22 -5.59 19.94
C ARG A 240 -2.52 -5.98 21.39
N PHE A 241 -2.08 -7.15 21.84
CA PHE A 241 -2.22 -7.58 23.24
C PHE A 241 -1.37 -6.75 24.20
N ILE A 242 -0.16 -6.38 23.78
CA ILE A 242 0.76 -5.53 24.55
C ILE A 242 0.30 -4.06 24.53
N ASN A 243 -0.41 -3.64 23.49
CA ASN A 243 -0.99 -2.29 23.32
C ASN A 243 0.02 -1.13 23.41
N VAL A 244 1.30 -1.38 23.11
CA VAL A 244 2.36 -0.36 23.14
C VAL A 244 2.54 0.33 21.78
N TYR A 245 2.05 -0.27 20.69
CA TYR A 245 2.34 0.13 19.31
C TYR A 245 1.08 0.44 18.50
N GLY A 246 1.08 1.57 17.78
CA GLY A 246 -0.05 2.03 16.96
C GLY A 246 -1.10 2.80 17.76
N ASP A 247 -2.39 2.58 17.47
CA ASP A 247 -3.49 3.21 18.19
C ASP A 247 -3.60 2.65 19.61
N GLN A 248 -2.94 3.34 20.54
CA GLN A 248 -3.08 3.11 21.98
C GLN A 248 -4.51 3.49 22.37
N SER A 249 -5.30 2.49 22.81
CA SER A 249 -6.51 2.79 23.56
C SER A 249 -6.11 3.32 24.94
N LEU A 250 -6.41 4.59 25.22
CA LEU A 250 -6.56 5.08 26.59
C LEU A 250 -7.72 4.36 27.28
#